data_AF-A0A8T0WLM2-F1
#
_entry.id   AF-A0A8T0WLM2-F1
#
_cell.length_a   1.000
_cell.length_b   1.000
_cell.length_c   1.000
_cell.angle_alpha   90.00
_cell.angle_beta   90.00
_cell.angle_gamma   90.00
#
_symmetry.space_group_name_H-M   'P 1'
#
loop_
_entity.id
_entity.type
_entity.pdbx_description
1 polymer ?
#
loop_
_entity_poly.entity_id
_entity_poly.type
_entity_poly.pdbx_seq_one_letter_code
_entity_poly.pdbx_strand_id
1 'polypeptide(L)'
;MCFVHVQAPAYEWRMYMDPQQMAASYMALMQWIVTVAVFQQAADDNNGVPQEVTQEVDGNQYTFGLTAESGFFRVVVIPPPELTDQQQTLHLIFSCRDLYLVGFVHNDQWVVFEDARLVGSGHLQHPQAYRRLPFGGSYIDAHFNSVRIGAWELYLSYDSLVNYPNRPRQELLAAVHRFIVAISEACRFPEWRSHVQLLLNNGMAEPADGTREFSQLFKKWSITSKRARQGAARFEVRAGDEFPTFERLVQNLHTGVALSRPPANEL
;
A
#
# COMPACT_ATOMS: atom_id res chain seq x y z
N MET A 1 22.86 8.40 -15.87
CA MET A 1 21.49 7.91 -15.61
C MET A 1 21.58 6.79 -14.59
N CYS A 2 21.18 7.06 -13.35
CA CYS A 2 21.26 6.13 -12.23
C CYS A 2 19.99 5.27 -12.14
N PHE A 3 20.15 4.01 -11.75
CA PHE A 3 19.05 3.12 -11.40
C PHE A 3 18.28 3.69 -10.19
N VAL A 4 16.94 3.57 -10.18
CA VAL A 4 16.03 4.26 -9.24
C VAL A 4 16.29 3.99 -7.75
N HIS A 5 17.11 2.98 -7.41
CA HIS A 5 17.62 2.77 -6.05
C HIS A 5 18.23 4.03 -5.42
N VAL A 6 18.77 4.97 -6.20
CA VAL A 6 19.43 6.18 -5.64
C VAL A 6 18.49 7.39 -5.53
N GLN A 7 17.32 7.40 -6.19
CA GLN A 7 16.53 8.64 -6.36
C GLN A 7 15.08 8.59 -5.89
N ALA A 8 14.50 7.42 -5.62
CA ALA A 8 13.14 7.36 -5.09
C ALA A 8 13.08 7.96 -3.66
N PRO A 9 12.09 8.83 -3.34
CA PRO A 9 11.86 9.33 -2.00
C PRO A 9 11.69 8.15 -1.04
N ALA A 10 12.24 8.28 0.16
CA ALA A 10 12.28 7.22 1.15
C ALA A 10 11.84 7.72 2.52
N TYR A 11 11.16 6.86 3.27
CA TYR A 11 10.82 7.08 4.66
C TYR A 11 11.36 5.97 5.54
N GLU A 12 11.99 6.34 6.65
CA GLU A 12 12.45 5.40 7.67
C GLU A 12 11.30 5.08 8.64
N TRP A 13 10.71 3.90 8.48
CA TRP A 13 9.69 3.41 9.39
C TRP A 13 10.31 2.53 10.47
N ARG A 14 10.34 3.05 11.69
CA ARG A 14 10.81 2.32 12.88
C ARG A 14 9.66 1.51 13.48
N MET A 15 9.85 0.21 13.60
CA MET A 15 8.94 -0.66 14.33
C MET A 15 9.28 -0.66 15.81
N TYR A 16 8.27 -0.81 16.65
CA TYR A 16 8.41 -0.86 18.10
C TYR A 16 7.63 -2.04 18.66
N MET A 17 8.10 -2.62 19.77
CA MET A 17 7.32 -3.60 20.54
C MET A 17 6.35 -2.93 21.50
N ASP A 18 6.62 -1.67 21.88
CA ASP A 18 5.64 -0.85 22.59
C ASP A 18 4.45 -0.52 21.66
N PRO A 19 3.21 -0.92 22.03
CA PRO A 19 2.03 -0.75 21.17
C PRO A 19 1.74 0.71 20.75
N GLN A 20 1.89 1.66 21.69
CA GLN A 20 1.58 3.06 21.43
C GLN A 20 2.61 3.69 20.49
N GLN A 21 3.89 3.41 20.70
CA GLN A 21 4.95 3.86 19.80
C GLN A 21 4.84 3.22 18.41
N MET A 22 4.47 1.93 18.33
CA MET A 22 4.25 1.25 17.06
C MET A 22 3.10 1.90 16.27
N ALA A 23 1.97 2.17 16.93
CA ALA A 23 0.83 2.83 16.30
C ALA A 23 1.16 4.27 15.87
N ALA A 24 1.86 5.04 16.69
CA ALA A 24 2.29 6.40 16.35
C ALA A 24 3.25 6.41 15.16
N SER A 25 4.25 5.52 15.16
CA SER A 25 5.20 5.37 14.05
C SER A 25 4.52 4.95 12.75
N TYR A 26 3.56 4.02 12.84
CA TYR A 26 2.73 3.59 11.71
C TYR A 26 1.92 4.75 11.12
N MET A 27 1.27 5.57 11.95
CA MET A 27 0.50 6.72 11.46
C MET A 27 1.39 7.79 10.82
N ALA A 28 2.60 8.00 11.36
CA ALA A 28 3.58 8.89 10.74
C ALA A 28 4.00 8.39 9.34
N LEU A 29 4.21 7.07 9.18
CA LEU A 29 4.42 6.45 7.87
C LEU A 29 3.23 6.69 6.93
N MET A 30 2.01 6.40 7.37
CA MET A 30 0.80 6.56 6.54
C MET A 30 0.63 8.00 6.07
N GLN A 31 0.84 8.96 6.98
CA GLN A 31 0.79 10.38 6.66
C GLN A 31 1.82 10.75 5.60
N TRP A 32 3.08 10.33 5.78
CA TRP A 32 4.15 10.61 4.83
C TRP A 32 3.88 9.99 3.46
N ILE A 33 3.39 8.75 3.39
CA ILE A 33 3.08 8.12 2.10
C ILE A 33 2.02 8.94 1.37
N VAL A 34 0.90 9.23 2.03
CA VAL A 34 -0.22 9.93 1.40
C VAL A 34 0.19 11.34 0.95
N THR A 35 0.83 12.13 1.81
CA THR A 35 1.14 13.53 1.48
C THR A 35 2.37 13.68 0.60
N VAL A 36 3.46 12.98 0.92
CA VAL A 36 4.75 13.18 0.25
C VAL A 36 4.90 12.22 -0.91
N ALA A 37 4.74 10.91 -0.68
CA ALA A 37 5.01 9.95 -1.75
C ALA A 37 3.96 9.97 -2.87
N VAL A 38 2.70 10.21 -2.53
CA VAL A 38 1.58 10.19 -3.48
C VAL A 38 1.21 11.58 -3.94
N PHE A 39 0.76 12.47 -3.03
CA PHE A 39 0.18 13.74 -3.45
C PHE A 39 1.20 14.72 -4.01
N GLN A 40 2.42 14.79 -3.44
CA GLN A 40 3.48 15.59 -4.06
C GLN A 40 3.86 15.05 -5.43
N GLN A 41 4.04 13.73 -5.59
CA GLN A 41 4.36 13.14 -6.89
C GLN A 41 3.24 13.37 -7.92
N ALA A 42 1.98 13.25 -7.50
CA ALA A 42 0.82 13.52 -8.37
C ALA A 42 0.73 15.01 -8.75
N ALA A 43 1.10 15.92 -7.84
CA ALA A 43 1.19 17.34 -8.14
C ALA A 43 2.34 17.61 -9.13
N ASP A 44 3.51 17.01 -8.95
CA ASP A 44 4.66 17.14 -9.85
C ASP A 44 4.31 16.66 -11.27
N ASP A 45 3.59 15.53 -11.38
CA ASP A 45 3.05 15.02 -12.65
C ASP A 45 2.04 15.98 -13.30
N ASN A 46 1.46 16.91 -12.52
CA ASN A 46 0.47 17.90 -12.96
C ASN A 46 0.94 19.36 -12.75
N ASN A 47 2.21 19.65 -13.05
CA ASN A 47 2.78 21.01 -13.01
C ASN A 47 2.66 21.72 -11.66
N GLY A 48 2.79 20.98 -10.56
CA GLY A 48 2.71 21.47 -9.19
C GLY A 48 1.29 21.66 -8.66
N VAL A 49 0.25 21.23 -9.39
CA VAL A 49 -1.15 21.37 -8.96
C VAL A 49 -1.64 20.07 -8.33
N PRO A 50 -2.05 20.07 -7.05
CA PRO A 50 -2.58 18.89 -6.37
C PRO A 50 -3.71 18.21 -7.15
N GLN A 51 -3.68 16.88 -7.18
CA GLN A 51 -4.70 16.05 -7.81
C GLN A 51 -5.69 15.56 -6.77
N GLU A 52 -6.71 16.35 -6.49
CA GLU A 52 -7.78 16.03 -5.54
C GLU A 52 -9.15 16.09 -6.21
N VAL A 53 -10.08 15.29 -5.70
CA VAL A 53 -11.48 15.28 -6.12
C VAL A 53 -12.34 15.51 -4.90
N THR A 54 -13.21 16.51 -4.96
CA THR A 54 -14.24 16.78 -3.96
C THR A 54 -15.61 16.41 -4.53
N GLN A 55 -16.35 15.58 -3.81
CA GLN A 55 -17.72 15.21 -4.10
C GLN A 55 -18.63 15.77 -3.02
N GLU A 56 -19.76 16.37 -3.42
CA GLU A 56 -20.78 16.86 -2.49
C GLU A 56 -21.99 15.93 -2.52
N VAL A 57 -22.42 15.46 -1.35
CA VAL A 57 -23.60 14.59 -1.19
C VAL A 57 -24.39 15.08 0.01
N ASP A 58 -25.63 15.49 -0.20
CA ASP A 58 -26.55 15.98 0.84
C ASP A 58 -25.94 17.09 1.73
N GLY A 59 -25.13 17.97 1.13
CA GLY A 59 -24.44 19.07 1.83
C GLY A 59 -23.15 18.69 2.55
N ASN A 60 -22.77 17.40 2.54
CA ASN A 60 -21.48 16.93 3.05
C ASN A 60 -20.44 16.91 1.92
N GLN A 61 -19.22 17.35 2.23
CA GLN A 61 -18.10 17.33 1.30
C GLN A 61 -17.13 16.18 1.59
N TYR A 62 -16.84 15.39 0.57
CA TYR A 62 -15.92 14.27 0.62
C TYR A 62 -14.76 14.51 -0.35
N THR A 63 -13.58 14.79 0.21
CA THR A 63 -12.34 14.96 -0.57
C THR A 63 -11.45 13.72 -0.48
N PHE A 64 -10.87 13.32 -1.61
CA PHE A 64 -9.85 12.29 -1.71
C PHE A 64 -8.83 12.66 -2.79
N GLY A 65 -7.58 12.23 -2.61
CA GLY A 65 -6.53 12.49 -3.59
C GLY A 65 -6.45 11.41 -4.66
N LEU A 66 -5.78 11.73 -5.77
CA LEU A 66 -5.51 10.80 -6.86
C LEU A 66 -4.06 10.32 -6.80
N THR A 67 -3.83 9.07 -7.21
CA THR A 67 -2.47 8.56 -7.39
C THR A 67 -1.71 9.32 -8.48
N ALA A 68 -0.39 9.24 -8.43
CA ALA A 68 0.46 9.75 -9.51
C ALA A 68 0.27 8.94 -10.81
N GLU A 69 0.87 9.39 -11.90
CA GLU A 69 0.90 8.66 -13.17
C GLU A 69 2.15 7.77 -13.28
N SER A 70 3.21 8.14 -12.55
CA SER A 70 4.48 7.44 -12.56
C SER A 70 5.22 7.58 -11.22
N GLY A 71 6.39 6.97 -11.13
CA GLY A 71 7.27 7.09 -9.97
C GLY A 71 7.18 5.93 -8.98
N PHE A 72 8.16 5.90 -8.09
CA PHE A 72 8.29 4.92 -7.02
C PHE A 72 8.68 5.62 -5.73
N PHE A 73 8.30 5.05 -4.59
CA PHE A 73 8.79 5.45 -3.28
C PHE A 73 9.27 4.24 -2.49
N ARG A 74 10.03 4.50 -1.43
CA ARG A 74 10.60 3.46 -0.58
C ARG A 74 10.15 3.61 0.86
N VAL A 75 9.89 2.47 1.48
CA VAL A 75 9.74 2.37 2.94
C VAL A 75 10.93 1.59 3.46
N VAL A 76 11.79 2.26 4.21
CA VAL A 76 12.95 1.67 4.90
C VAL A 76 12.47 1.20 6.26
N VAL A 77 12.17 -0.09 6.36
CA VAL A 77 11.71 -0.72 7.60
C VAL A 77 12.92 -0.97 8.50
N ILE A 78 12.85 -0.40 9.69
CA ILE A 78 13.84 -0.55 10.76
C ILE A 78 13.20 -1.42 11.84
N PRO A 79 13.78 -2.59 12.17
CA PRO A 79 13.22 -3.49 13.17
C PRO A 79 13.29 -2.90 14.59
N PRO A 80 12.51 -3.43 15.56
CA PRO A 80 12.65 -3.05 16.96
C PRO A 80 14.06 -3.40 17.45
N PRO A 81 14.77 -2.47 18.11
CA PRO A 81 16.16 -2.68 18.51
C PRO A 81 16.33 -3.80 19.54
N GLU A 82 15.26 -4.18 20.25
CA GLU A 82 15.28 -5.25 21.24
C GLU A 82 15.23 -6.66 20.62
N LEU A 83 14.91 -6.78 19.32
CA LEU A 83 14.69 -8.07 18.65
C LEU A 83 15.83 -8.49 17.72
N THR A 84 16.76 -7.59 17.40
CA THR A 84 17.90 -7.91 16.54
C THR A 84 19.11 -7.04 16.84
N ASP A 85 20.25 -7.68 17.05
CA ASP A 85 21.56 -7.01 17.14
C ASP A 85 22.05 -6.53 15.77
N GLN A 86 21.56 -7.16 14.71
CA GLN A 86 21.85 -6.79 13.33
C GLN A 86 20.87 -5.69 12.91
N GLN A 87 21.34 -4.44 12.87
CA GLN A 87 20.60 -3.28 12.38
C GLN A 87 20.45 -3.29 10.84
N GLN A 88 20.20 -4.45 10.25
CA GLN A 88 19.87 -4.53 8.84
C GLN A 88 18.53 -3.83 8.62
N THR A 89 18.40 -3.11 7.51
CA THR A 89 17.15 -2.45 7.12
C THR A 89 16.55 -3.15 5.92
N LEU A 90 15.22 -3.23 5.88
CA LEU A 90 14.49 -3.75 4.74
C LEU A 90 13.95 -2.58 3.93
N HIS A 91 14.29 -2.50 2.65
CA HIS A 91 13.78 -1.46 1.77
C HIS A 91 12.67 -2.04 0.91
N LEU A 92 11.43 -1.69 1.23
CA LEU A 92 10.26 -2.01 0.43
C LEU A 92 10.07 -0.95 -0.65
N ILE A 93 9.70 -1.38 -1.86
CA ILE A 93 9.55 -0.49 -3.02
C ILE A 93 8.09 -0.51 -3.46
N PHE A 94 7.49 0.68 -3.53
CA PHE A 94 6.10 0.86 -3.92
C PHE A 94 5.99 1.73 -5.17
N SER A 95 4.97 1.49 -5.97
CA SER A 95 4.62 2.30 -7.12
C SER A 95 3.74 3.48 -6.68
N CYS A 96 4.10 4.71 -7.07
CA CYS A 96 3.26 5.90 -6.81
C CYS A 96 1.97 5.87 -7.64
N ARG A 97 1.95 5.09 -8.74
CA ARG A 97 0.84 5.03 -9.68
C ARG A 97 -0.39 4.31 -9.14
N ASP A 98 -0.16 3.24 -8.39
CA ASP A 98 -1.21 2.33 -7.93
C ASP A 98 -1.01 1.89 -6.48
N LEU A 99 -0.01 2.42 -5.78
CA LEU A 99 0.33 2.08 -4.40
C LEU A 99 0.70 0.60 -4.17
N TYR A 100 0.87 -0.20 -5.23
CA TYR A 100 1.26 -1.59 -5.06
C TYR A 100 2.72 -1.71 -4.62
N LEU A 101 2.96 -2.65 -3.71
CA LEU A 101 4.30 -3.15 -3.45
C LEU A 101 4.82 -3.82 -4.74
N VAL A 102 5.98 -3.38 -5.20
CA VAL A 102 6.65 -3.87 -6.42
C VAL A 102 7.66 -4.96 -6.07
N GLY A 103 8.24 -4.86 -4.89
CA GLY A 103 9.30 -5.74 -4.40
C GLY A 103 10.06 -5.13 -3.24
N PHE A 104 11.28 -5.59 -3.03
CA PHE A 104 12.17 -5.12 -1.97
C PHE A 104 13.63 -5.14 -2.42
N VAL A 105 14.52 -4.51 -1.67
CA VAL A 105 15.96 -4.56 -1.92
C VAL A 105 16.60 -5.68 -1.10
N HIS A 106 17.47 -6.46 -1.74
CA HIS A 106 18.36 -7.40 -1.09
C HIS A 106 19.73 -7.40 -1.78
N ASN A 107 20.81 -7.25 -1.01
CA ASN A 107 22.19 -7.12 -1.51
C ASN A 107 22.29 -6.09 -2.65
N ASP A 108 21.77 -4.88 -2.41
CA ASP A 108 21.75 -3.76 -3.36
C ASP A 108 21.01 -4.01 -4.69
N GLN A 109 20.32 -5.14 -4.82
CA GLN A 109 19.51 -5.49 -5.98
C GLN A 109 18.02 -5.41 -5.66
N TRP A 110 17.23 -4.92 -6.61
CA TRP A 110 15.78 -4.98 -6.53
C TRP A 110 15.33 -6.41 -6.78
N VAL A 111 14.70 -7.06 -5.80
CA VAL A 111 14.00 -8.32 -5.99
C VAL A 111 12.51 -8.00 -6.08
N VAL A 112 11.97 -8.16 -7.29
CA VAL A 112 10.65 -7.66 -7.69
C VAL A 112 9.71 -8.81 -8.02
N PHE A 113 8.41 -8.60 -7.92
CA PHE A 113 7.43 -9.62 -8.29
C PHE A 113 7.46 -9.96 -9.77
N GLU A 114 6.98 -11.15 -10.13
CA GLU A 114 6.91 -11.61 -11.52
C GLU A 114 6.08 -10.64 -12.38
N ASP A 115 4.96 -10.15 -11.83
CA ASP A 115 4.00 -9.25 -12.46
C ASP A 115 4.32 -7.75 -12.22
N ALA A 116 5.44 -7.43 -11.55
CA ALA A 116 5.83 -6.07 -11.25
C ALA A 116 6.01 -5.21 -12.52
N ARG A 117 5.34 -4.05 -12.53
CA ARG A 117 5.48 -3.00 -13.54
C ARG A 117 6.63 -2.07 -13.18
N LEU A 118 7.67 -2.07 -14.02
CA LEU A 118 8.90 -1.31 -13.80
C LEU A 118 9.04 -0.09 -14.73
N VAL A 119 7.94 0.36 -15.36
CA VAL A 119 7.97 1.53 -16.24
C VAL A 119 8.40 2.76 -15.42
N GLY A 120 9.37 3.52 -15.93
CA GLY A 120 9.96 4.67 -15.24
C GLY A 120 11.09 4.33 -14.27
N SER A 121 11.41 3.06 -14.02
CA SER A 121 12.49 2.68 -13.09
C SER A 121 13.91 2.72 -13.68
N GLY A 122 14.03 2.89 -15.00
CA GLY A 122 15.31 2.74 -15.72
C GLY A 122 15.79 1.29 -15.86
N HIS A 123 14.92 0.30 -15.63
CA HIS A 123 15.29 -1.13 -15.68
C HIS A 123 15.83 -1.60 -17.03
N LEU A 124 15.38 -1.02 -18.14
CA LEU A 124 15.85 -1.38 -19.48
C LEU A 124 17.33 -1.04 -19.69
N GLN A 125 17.82 0.00 -19.01
CA GLN A 125 19.20 0.43 -19.07
C GLN A 125 20.10 -0.34 -18.07
N HIS A 126 19.51 -1.00 -17.08
CA HIS A 126 20.21 -1.67 -15.97
C HIS A 126 19.62 -3.05 -15.66
N PRO A 127 19.68 -4.01 -16.60
CA PRO A 127 19.03 -5.31 -16.43
C PRO A 127 19.61 -6.15 -15.29
N GLN A 128 20.84 -5.87 -14.84
CA GLN A 128 21.50 -6.55 -13.73
C GLN A 128 21.12 -5.97 -12.35
N ALA A 129 20.41 -4.85 -12.32
CA ALA A 129 20.06 -4.15 -11.08
C ALA A 129 18.77 -4.68 -10.44
N TYR A 130 18.08 -5.62 -11.08
CA TYR A 130 16.94 -6.31 -10.51
C TYR A 130 16.89 -7.79 -10.91
N ARG A 131 16.08 -8.53 -10.17
CA ARG A 131 15.68 -9.90 -10.50
C ARG A 131 14.22 -10.13 -10.14
N ARG A 132 13.55 -10.99 -10.89
CA ARG A 132 12.16 -11.34 -10.64
C ARG A 132 12.05 -12.52 -9.69
N LEU A 133 11.07 -12.47 -8.80
CA LEU A 133 10.58 -13.60 -8.03
C LEU A 133 9.75 -14.51 -8.93
N PRO A 134 9.66 -15.81 -8.62
CA PRO A 134 8.83 -16.76 -9.37
C PRO A 134 7.35 -16.71 -8.93
N PHE A 135 6.88 -15.54 -8.49
CA PHE A 135 5.49 -15.31 -8.08
C PHE A 135 5.15 -13.82 -8.19
N GLY A 136 3.86 -13.55 -8.44
CA GLY A 136 3.31 -12.20 -8.50
C GLY A 136 3.00 -11.59 -7.13
N GLY A 137 2.76 -10.27 -7.11
CA GLY A 137 2.34 -9.51 -5.93
C GLY A 137 0.81 -9.45 -5.75
N SER A 138 0.04 -10.04 -6.68
CA SER A 138 -1.42 -10.09 -6.62
C SER A 138 -1.95 -11.00 -5.51
N TYR A 139 -3.20 -10.76 -5.08
CA TYR A 139 -3.88 -11.56 -4.05
C TYR A 139 -4.27 -12.98 -4.49
N ILE A 140 -3.82 -13.46 -5.65
CA ILE A 140 -4.34 -14.69 -6.29
C ILE A 140 -4.18 -15.94 -5.39
N ASP A 141 -3.21 -15.93 -4.48
CA ASP A 141 -2.97 -17.00 -3.50
C ASP A 141 -3.18 -16.55 -2.03
N ALA A 142 -3.71 -15.33 -1.81
CA ALA A 142 -3.77 -14.74 -0.48
C ALA A 142 -5.04 -15.15 0.28
N HIS A 143 -4.88 -16.01 1.29
CA HIS A 143 -5.91 -16.27 2.29
C HIS A 143 -5.95 -15.11 3.28
N PHE A 144 -6.71 -14.05 3.00
CA PHE A 144 -6.89 -12.89 3.89
C PHE A 144 -7.30 -13.28 5.32
N ASN A 145 -8.03 -14.40 5.49
CA ASN A 145 -8.39 -15.00 6.78
C ASN A 145 -7.20 -15.56 7.58
N SER A 146 -6.06 -15.81 6.92
CA SER A 146 -4.85 -16.39 7.54
C SER A 146 -3.76 -15.35 7.79
N VAL A 147 -3.85 -14.19 7.13
CA VAL A 147 -2.81 -13.15 7.22
C VAL A 147 -3.16 -12.18 8.33
N ARG A 148 -2.61 -12.47 9.51
CA ARG A 148 -2.73 -11.62 10.70
C ARG A 148 -1.87 -10.37 10.59
N ILE A 149 -2.42 -9.25 11.03
CA ILE A 149 -1.78 -7.94 11.09
C ILE A 149 -1.64 -7.55 12.56
N GLY A 150 -0.40 -7.37 12.99
CA GLY A 150 0.00 -7.02 14.35
C GLY A 150 1.48 -6.67 14.38
N ALA A 151 1.97 -6.06 15.46
CA ALA A 151 3.35 -5.59 15.54
C ALA A 151 4.36 -6.75 15.39
N TRP A 152 4.09 -7.87 16.07
CA TRP A 152 4.92 -9.07 15.97
C TRP A 152 4.88 -9.69 14.56
N GLU A 153 3.70 -9.77 13.94
CA GLU A 153 3.55 -10.31 12.60
C GLU A 153 4.21 -9.46 11.51
N LEU A 154 4.26 -8.13 11.70
CA LEU A 154 5.02 -7.22 10.84
C LEU A 154 6.52 -7.44 11.02
N TYR A 155 7.00 -7.65 12.25
CA TYR A 155 8.38 -8.03 12.51
C TYR A 155 8.75 -9.38 11.87
N LEU A 156 7.91 -10.42 12.01
CA LEU A 156 8.14 -11.71 11.34
C LEU A 156 8.20 -11.58 9.81
N SER A 157 7.40 -10.67 9.25
CA SER A 157 7.45 -10.36 7.81
C SER A 157 8.76 -9.69 7.43
N TYR A 158 9.22 -8.73 8.24
CA TYR A 158 10.52 -8.11 8.07
C TYR A 158 11.65 -9.17 8.08
N ASP A 159 11.69 -10.04 9.09
CA ASP A 159 12.71 -11.07 9.23
C ASP A 159 12.69 -12.05 8.05
N SER A 160 11.49 -12.43 7.59
CA SER A 160 11.32 -13.29 6.42
C SER A 160 11.88 -12.66 5.14
N LEU A 161 11.67 -11.37 4.91
CA LEU A 161 12.13 -10.70 3.68
C LEU A 161 13.62 -10.35 3.71
N VAL A 162 14.16 -10.00 4.87
CA VAL A 162 15.61 -9.82 5.02
C VAL A 162 16.35 -11.14 4.75
N ASN A 163 15.82 -12.24 5.28
CA ASN A 163 16.38 -13.58 5.12
C ASN A 163 15.80 -14.36 3.93
N TYR A 164 15.21 -13.67 2.93
CA TYR A 164 14.41 -14.32 1.89
C TYR A 164 15.11 -15.47 1.11
N PRO A 165 16.45 -15.52 0.89
CA PRO A 165 17.05 -16.66 0.17
C PRO A 165 16.87 -17.99 0.91
N ASN A 166 16.70 -17.94 2.24
CA ASN A 166 16.65 -19.09 3.13
C ASN A 166 15.23 -19.42 3.60
N ARG A 167 14.22 -18.72 3.07
CA ARG A 167 12.83 -18.82 3.54
C ARG A 167 11.97 -19.56 2.51
N PRO A 168 11.03 -20.42 2.94
CA PRO A 168 10.14 -21.10 2.02
C PRO A 168 9.17 -20.10 1.36
N ARG A 169 8.74 -20.41 0.13
CA ARG A 169 7.83 -19.55 -0.67
C ARG A 169 6.60 -19.09 0.12
N GLN A 170 6.00 -19.96 0.93
CA GLN A 170 4.81 -19.63 1.70
C GLN A 170 5.05 -18.57 2.78
N GLU A 171 6.20 -18.59 3.46
CA GLU A 171 6.59 -17.54 4.41
C GLU A 171 6.79 -16.20 3.70
N LEU A 172 7.40 -16.21 2.52
CA LEU A 172 7.59 -15.02 1.71
C LEU A 172 6.26 -14.42 1.24
N LEU A 173 5.34 -15.25 0.74
CA LEU A 173 4.01 -14.82 0.32
C LEU A 173 3.24 -14.20 1.50
N ALA A 174 3.28 -14.83 2.67
CA ALA A 174 2.66 -14.27 3.87
C ALA A 174 3.29 -12.92 4.26
N ALA A 175 4.62 -12.81 4.23
CA ALA A 175 5.35 -11.60 4.60
C ALA A 175 5.03 -10.42 3.67
N VAL A 176 5.09 -10.63 2.35
CA VAL A 176 4.75 -9.57 1.38
C VAL A 176 3.28 -9.18 1.49
N HIS A 177 2.39 -10.14 1.70
CA HIS A 177 0.96 -9.87 1.84
C HIS A 177 0.65 -9.03 3.09
N ARG A 178 1.33 -9.29 4.23
CA ARG A 178 1.19 -8.45 5.42
C ARG A 178 1.58 -7.00 5.16
N PHE A 179 2.68 -6.76 4.44
CA PHE A 179 3.07 -5.39 4.09
C PHE A 179 2.13 -4.74 3.08
N ILE A 180 1.64 -5.47 2.08
CA ILE A 180 0.63 -4.95 1.14
C ILE A 180 -0.61 -4.52 1.92
N VAL A 181 -1.15 -5.38 2.78
CA VAL A 181 -2.34 -5.09 3.58
C VAL A 181 -2.08 -3.94 4.55
N ALA A 182 -0.98 -3.97 5.30
CA ALA A 182 -0.70 -2.95 6.31
C ALA A 182 -0.37 -1.58 5.71
N ILE A 183 0.21 -1.51 4.51
CA ILE A 183 0.69 -0.26 3.90
C ILE A 183 -0.19 0.15 2.72
N SER A 184 -0.19 -0.64 1.64
CA SER A 184 -0.91 -0.30 0.40
C SER A 184 -2.41 -0.12 0.66
N GLU A 185 -3.05 -1.08 1.32
CA GLU A 185 -4.50 -0.97 1.56
C GLU A 185 -4.85 0.11 2.57
N ALA A 186 -4.00 0.36 3.56
CA ALA A 186 -4.25 1.43 4.53
C ALA A 186 -4.12 2.82 3.89
N CYS A 187 -3.25 2.99 2.89
CA CYS A 187 -3.21 4.22 2.12
C CYS A 187 -4.50 4.43 1.31
N ARG A 188 -5.04 3.35 0.74
CA ARG A 188 -6.26 3.38 -0.10
C ARG A 188 -7.55 3.55 0.71
N PHE A 189 -7.64 2.88 1.86
CA PHE A 189 -8.88 2.74 2.65
C PHE A 189 -8.68 3.28 4.08
N PRO A 190 -9.18 4.49 4.38
CA PRO A 190 -9.03 5.12 5.69
C PRO A 190 -9.65 4.35 6.86
N GLU A 191 -10.76 3.63 6.63
CA GLU A 191 -11.34 2.76 7.66
C GLU A 191 -10.38 1.62 8.03
N TRP A 192 -9.79 0.97 7.02
CA TRP A 192 -8.80 -0.07 7.23
C TRP A 192 -7.55 0.48 7.93
N ARG A 193 -7.06 1.66 7.53
CA ARG A 193 -5.96 2.36 8.21
C ARG A 193 -6.24 2.54 9.71
N SER A 194 -7.43 3.03 10.03
CA SER A 194 -7.87 3.26 11.41
C SER A 194 -7.95 1.95 12.19
N HIS A 195 -8.39 0.88 11.55
CA HIS A 195 -8.42 -0.45 12.14
C HIS A 195 -7.01 -1.00 12.41
N VAL A 196 -6.07 -0.91 11.46
CA VAL A 196 -4.67 -1.32 11.68
C VAL A 196 -4.04 -0.51 12.81
N GLN A 197 -4.25 0.81 12.84
CA GLN A 197 -3.79 1.65 13.95
C GLN A 197 -4.31 1.15 15.29
N LEU A 198 -5.61 0.81 15.38
CA LEU A 198 -6.22 0.31 16.61
C LEU A 198 -5.61 -1.04 17.04
N LEU A 199 -5.40 -1.97 16.10
CA LEU A 199 -4.73 -3.24 16.37
C LEU A 199 -3.34 -3.02 16.97
N LEU A 200 -2.54 -2.17 16.32
CA LEU A 200 -1.18 -1.85 16.76
C LEU A 200 -1.18 -1.16 18.13
N ASN A 201 -2.07 -0.18 18.35
CA ASN A 201 -2.15 0.59 19.58
C ASN A 201 -2.52 -0.28 20.79
N ASN A 202 -3.31 -1.32 20.56
CA ASN A 202 -3.77 -2.23 21.60
C ASN A 202 -2.87 -3.48 21.74
N GLY A 203 -1.79 -3.58 20.96
CA GLY A 203 -0.92 -4.75 20.96
C GLY A 203 -1.62 -6.03 20.47
N MET A 204 -2.65 -5.88 19.65
CA MET A 204 -3.45 -6.99 19.12
C MET A 204 -2.95 -7.43 17.74
N ALA A 205 -3.35 -8.64 17.36
CA ALA A 205 -3.13 -9.15 16.02
C ALA A 205 -4.37 -9.88 15.52
N GLU A 206 -4.89 -9.47 14.37
CA GLU A 206 -6.11 -10.04 13.77
C GLU A 206 -5.92 -10.30 12.28
N PRO A 207 -6.61 -11.31 11.70
CA PRO A 207 -6.67 -11.48 10.25
C PRO A 207 -7.17 -10.23 9.53
N ALA A 208 -6.64 -9.97 8.33
CA ALA A 208 -7.10 -8.87 7.48
C ALA A 208 -8.60 -8.96 7.16
N ASP A 209 -9.08 -10.19 6.90
CA ASP A 209 -10.50 -10.52 6.85
C ASP A 209 -10.94 -11.13 8.18
N GLY A 210 -11.09 -10.28 9.18
CA GLY A 210 -11.78 -10.61 10.42
C GLY A 210 -13.29 -10.46 10.25
N THR A 211 -13.91 -9.77 11.20
CA THR A 211 -15.37 -9.56 11.25
C THR A 211 -15.93 -8.61 10.18
N ARG A 212 -15.08 -7.84 9.49
CA ARG A 212 -15.49 -6.75 8.57
C ARG A 212 -15.24 -7.03 7.07
N GLU A 213 -14.74 -8.22 6.71
CA GLU A 213 -14.53 -8.65 5.30
C GLU A 213 -13.86 -7.60 4.39
N PHE A 214 -12.82 -6.92 4.87
CA PHE A 214 -12.14 -5.83 4.15
C PHE A 214 -11.58 -6.23 2.76
N SER A 215 -11.28 -7.51 2.53
CA SER A 215 -10.74 -7.97 1.25
C SER A 215 -11.70 -7.78 0.08
N GLN A 216 -13.01 -7.76 0.33
CA GLN A 216 -13.99 -7.45 -0.70
C GLN A 216 -13.80 -6.03 -1.21
N LEU A 217 -13.51 -5.09 -0.29
CA LEU A 217 -13.19 -3.71 -0.63
C LEU A 217 -11.85 -3.61 -1.36
N PHE A 218 -10.82 -4.31 -0.88
CA PHE A 218 -9.47 -4.27 -1.47
C PHE A 218 -9.48 -4.67 -2.95
N LYS A 219 -10.20 -5.76 -3.27
CA LYS A 219 -10.33 -6.28 -4.65
C LYS A 219 -11.06 -5.31 -5.59
N LYS A 220 -11.84 -4.37 -5.06
CA LYS A 220 -12.68 -3.46 -5.84
C LYS A 220 -12.16 -2.03 -5.89
N TRP A 221 -10.99 -1.74 -5.31
CA TRP A 221 -10.43 -0.38 -5.26
C TRP A 221 -10.44 0.36 -6.60
N SER A 222 -10.12 -0.33 -7.71
CA SER A 222 -10.14 0.25 -9.05
C SER A 222 -11.54 0.67 -9.50
N ILE A 223 -12.52 -0.22 -9.33
CA ILE A 223 -13.94 0.06 -9.65
C ILE A 223 -14.48 1.17 -8.74
N THR A 224 -14.17 1.12 -7.45
CA THR A 224 -14.54 2.16 -6.47
C THR A 224 -13.97 3.51 -6.91
N SER A 225 -12.68 3.58 -7.24
CA SER A 225 -12.02 4.80 -7.72
C SER A 225 -12.69 5.36 -8.98
N LYS A 226 -13.02 4.50 -9.94
CA LYS A 226 -13.67 4.89 -11.19
C LYS A 226 -15.05 5.49 -10.94
N ARG A 227 -15.88 4.82 -10.12
CA ARG A 227 -17.24 5.26 -9.79
C ARG A 227 -17.24 6.55 -8.97
N ALA A 228 -16.36 6.69 -7.98
CA ALA A 228 -16.24 7.91 -7.18
C ALA A 228 -15.95 9.13 -8.07
N ARG A 229 -15.06 8.96 -9.05
CA ARG A 229 -14.66 10.03 -9.98
C ARG A 229 -15.72 10.38 -11.02
N GLN A 230 -16.64 9.46 -11.35
CA GLN A 230 -17.76 9.75 -12.24
C GLN A 230 -18.83 10.63 -11.60
N GLY A 231 -18.86 10.69 -10.27
CA GLY A 231 -19.78 11.51 -9.49
C GLY A 231 -21.17 10.90 -9.30
N ALA A 232 -21.94 11.51 -8.41
CA ALA A 232 -23.26 11.02 -7.99
C ALA A 232 -24.25 10.80 -9.15
N ALA A 233 -24.22 11.68 -10.16
CA ALA A 233 -25.14 11.64 -11.29
C ALA A 233 -25.01 10.39 -12.18
N ARG A 234 -23.89 9.66 -12.07
CA ARG A 234 -23.62 8.44 -12.84
C ARG A 234 -23.50 7.21 -11.93
N PHE A 235 -23.85 7.35 -10.65
CA PHE A 235 -23.81 6.25 -9.71
C PHE A 235 -25.06 5.39 -9.84
N GLU A 236 -24.86 4.11 -10.17
CA GLU A 236 -25.90 3.09 -10.20
C GLU A 236 -25.52 1.97 -9.23
N VAL A 237 -26.48 1.50 -8.44
CA VAL A 237 -26.30 0.33 -7.56
C VAL A 237 -26.50 -0.94 -8.40
N ARG A 238 -25.51 -1.82 -8.38
CA ARG A 238 -25.52 -3.11 -9.08
C ARG A 238 -25.72 -4.25 -8.08
N ALA A 239 -26.26 -5.36 -8.55
CA ALA A 239 -26.37 -6.56 -7.72
C ALA A 239 -24.97 -7.02 -7.24
N GLY A 240 -24.80 -7.18 -5.92
CA GLY A 240 -23.51 -7.54 -5.31
C GLY A 240 -22.56 -6.35 -5.07
N ASP A 241 -23.06 -5.11 -5.12
CA ASP A 241 -22.30 -3.93 -4.69
C ASP A 241 -22.18 -3.84 -3.17
N GLU A 242 -21.00 -3.44 -2.70
CA GLU A 242 -20.69 -3.13 -1.29
C GLU A 242 -21.28 -1.79 -0.87
N PHE A 243 -21.53 -0.91 -1.83
CA PHE A 243 -21.95 0.46 -1.59
C PHE A 243 -23.42 0.64 -1.98
N PRO A 244 -24.35 0.68 -1.01
CA PRO A 244 -25.77 0.87 -1.30
C PRO A 244 -26.09 2.31 -1.73
N THR A 245 -25.18 3.26 -1.50
CA THR A 245 -25.33 4.67 -1.86
C THR A 245 -24.02 5.26 -2.36
N PHE A 246 -24.11 6.33 -3.15
CA PHE A 246 -22.92 7.08 -3.57
C PHE A 246 -22.18 7.68 -2.36
N GLU A 247 -22.92 8.13 -1.35
CA GLU A 247 -22.34 8.64 -0.10
C GLU A 247 -21.42 7.61 0.56
N ARG A 248 -21.88 6.35 0.69
CA ARG A 248 -21.06 5.27 1.27
C ARG A 248 -19.80 4.99 0.45
N LEU A 249 -19.90 5.09 -0.88
CA LEU A 249 -18.75 4.93 -1.77
C LEU A 249 -17.70 6.02 -1.54
N VAL A 250 -18.11 7.30 -1.48
CA VAL A 250 -17.15 8.41 -1.31
C VAL A 250 -16.64 8.52 0.13
N GLN A 251 -17.45 8.16 1.13
CA GLN A 251 -17.01 8.02 2.53
C GLN A 251 -15.86 7.01 2.67
N ASN A 252 -15.93 5.90 1.92
CA ASN A 252 -14.88 4.87 1.95
C ASN A 252 -13.53 5.35 1.40
N LEU A 253 -13.52 6.40 0.58
CA LEU A 253 -12.31 7.01 0.03
C LEU A 253 -11.93 8.32 0.71
N HIS A 254 -12.80 8.92 1.52
CA HIS A 254 -12.58 10.25 2.08
C HIS A 254 -11.30 10.30 2.93
N THR A 255 -10.38 11.22 2.63
CA THR A 255 -9.00 11.30 3.20
C THR A 255 -8.05 10.16 2.79
N GLY A 256 -8.50 9.30 1.87
CA GLY A 256 -7.74 8.25 1.23
C GLY A 256 -7.25 8.64 -0.17
N VAL A 257 -6.98 7.62 -0.97
CA VAL A 257 -6.42 7.75 -2.33
C VAL A 257 -7.21 6.91 -3.32
N ALA A 258 -7.56 7.50 -4.46
CA ALA A 258 -8.18 6.83 -5.60
C ALA A 258 -7.23 6.76 -6.80
N LEU A 259 -7.46 5.80 -7.71
CA LEU A 259 -6.70 5.72 -8.96
C LEU A 259 -6.96 6.90 -9.89
N SER A 260 -5.88 7.54 -10.36
CA SER A 260 -5.90 8.57 -11.41
C SER A 260 -6.30 8.03 -12.79
N ARG A 261 -5.94 6.77 -13.11
CA ARG A 261 -6.31 6.08 -14.36
C ARG A 261 -6.75 4.63 -14.11
N PRO A 262 -7.99 4.42 -13.63
CA PRO A 262 -8.55 3.07 -13.54
C PRO A 262 -8.71 2.48 -14.95
N PRO A 263 -8.60 1.15 -15.13
CA PRO A 263 -8.74 0.50 -16.42
C PRO A 263 -10.10 0.80 -17.09
N ALA A 264 -10.06 1.11 -18.39
CA ALA A 264 -11.25 1.48 -19.15
C ALA A 264 -12.28 0.34 -19.22
N ASN A 265 -11.82 -0.91 -19.25
CA ASN A 265 -12.59 -2.15 -19.41
C ASN A 265 -13.33 -2.65 -18.16
N GLU A 266 -13.24 -1.96 -17.03
CA GLU A 266 -13.92 -2.35 -15.77
C GLU A 266 -15.26 -1.60 -15.56
N LEU A 267 -16.18 -1.63 -16.53
CA LEU A 267 -17.56 -1.15 -16.33
C LEU A 267 -18.59 -2.10 -16.90
#